data_AF-K2FIG6-F1
#
_entry.id   AF-K2FIG6-F1
#
_cell.length_a   1.000
_cell.length_b   1.000
_cell.length_c   1.000
_cell.angle_alpha   90.00
_cell.angle_beta   90.00
_cell.angle_gamma   90.00
#
_symmetry.space_group_name_H-M   'P 1'
#
loop_
_entity.id
_entity.type
_entity.pdbx_description
1 polymer ?
#
loop_
_entity_poly.entity_id
_entity_poly.type
_entity_poly.pdbx_seq_one_letter_code
_entity_poly.pdbx_strand_id
1 'polypeptide(L)'
;MIASGFQSLALCFRLFIQSGVLAESSLGSPGIDELRWLAPVRPGDTLHTEIEVLEVRPSKSKPDRGIARLRYHAVNQRHEVVLSLIINHLLLRKPAD
;
A
#
# COMPACT_ATOMS: atom_id res chain seq x y z
N MET A 1 -14.71 2.51 -21.96
CA MET A 1 -13.25 2.44 -21.71
C MET A 1 -13.02 2.25 -20.22
N ILE A 2 -12.03 1.45 -19.82
CA ILE A 2 -11.65 1.22 -18.41
C ILE A 2 -10.15 1.48 -18.25
N ALA A 3 -9.72 1.94 -17.07
CA ALA A 3 -8.30 2.12 -16.77
C ALA A 3 -7.59 0.77 -16.59
N SER A 4 -6.29 0.71 -16.89
CA SER A 4 -5.48 -0.49 -16.68
C SER A 4 -5.36 -0.79 -15.18
N GLY A 5 -5.48 -2.06 -14.81
CA GLY A 5 -5.30 -2.49 -13.43
C GLY A 5 -3.94 -2.10 -12.82
N PHE A 6 -2.87 -2.12 -13.62
CA PHE A 6 -1.54 -1.67 -13.20
C PHE A 6 -1.46 -0.15 -13.02
N GLN A 7 -2.18 0.62 -13.86
CA GLN A 7 -2.28 2.07 -13.70
C GLN A 7 -3.02 2.43 -12.42
N SER A 8 -4.12 1.73 -12.11
CA SER A 8 -4.86 1.91 -10.86
C SER A 8 -4.01 1.56 -9.64
N LEU A 9 -3.21 0.48 -9.72
CA LEU A 9 -2.24 0.12 -8.68
C LEU A 9 -1.19 1.21 -8.47
N ALA A 10 -0.59 1.72 -9.55
CA ALA A 10 0.42 2.76 -9.47
C ALA A 10 -0.15 4.06 -8.86
N LEU A 11 -1.40 4.41 -9.18
CA LEU A 11 -2.08 5.56 -8.59
C LEU A 11 -2.33 5.37 -7.09
N CYS A 12 -2.85 4.20 -6.69
CA CYS A 12 -3.06 3.86 -5.28
C CYS A 12 -1.76 3.94 -4.48
N PHE A 13 -0.68 3.36 -5.00
CA PHE A 13 0.63 3.41 -4.36
C PHE A 13 1.18 4.84 -4.28
N ARG A 14 1.03 5.64 -5.35
CA ARG A 14 1.44 7.04 -5.37
C ARG A 14 0.75 7.86 -4.28
N LEU A 15 -0.57 7.74 -4.13
CA LEU A 15 -1.32 8.48 -3.10
C LEU A 15 -0.79 8.18 -1.70
N PHE A 16 -0.46 6.92 -1.43
CA PHE A 16 0.14 6.53 -0.15
C PHE A 16 1.55 7.10 0.04
N ILE A 17 2.45 6.98 -0.94
CA ILE A 17 3.82 7.51 -0.82
C ILE A 17 3.80 9.03 -0.62
N GLN A 18 2.89 9.74 -1.29
CA GLN A 18 2.73 11.19 -1.14
C GLN A 18 2.22 11.61 0.25
N SER A 19 1.63 10.71 1.04
CA SER A 19 1.25 11.00 2.44
C SER A 19 2.46 11.23 3.36
N GLY A 20 3.65 10.77 2.95
CA GLY A 20 4.88 10.92 3.72
C GLY A 20 5.02 9.99 4.94
N VAL A 21 4.01 9.17 5.25
CA VAL A 21 3.96 8.32 6.47
C VAL A 21 5.19 7.42 6.62
N LEU A 22 5.77 6.93 5.52
CA LEU A 22 6.94 6.05 5.52
C LEU A 22 8.20 6.70 4.91
N ALA A 23 8.20 8.03 4.68
CA ALA A 23 9.25 8.71 3.92
C ALA A 23 10.65 8.54 4.56
N GLU A 24 10.74 8.59 5.89
CA GLU A 24 12.02 8.51 6.61
C GLU A 24 12.45 7.09 6.96
N SER A 25 11.55 6.10 6.83
CA SER A 25 11.80 4.73 7.30
C SER A 25 11.80 3.69 6.20
N SER A 26 11.31 4.01 4.99
CA SER A 26 11.19 3.03 3.91
C SER A 26 12.54 2.54 3.38
N LEU A 27 12.72 1.22 3.38
CA LEU A 27 13.83 0.51 2.74
C LEU A 27 13.36 -0.26 1.49
N GLY A 28 12.16 0.05 1.00
CA GLY A 28 11.52 -0.64 -0.12
C GLY A 28 10.54 -1.73 0.31
N SER A 29 10.23 -2.64 -0.62
CA SER A 29 9.25 -3.71 -0.43
C SER A 29 9.77 -5.01 -1.03
N PRO A 30 9.74 -6.14 -0.30
CA PRO A 30 10.07 -7.45 -0.85
C PRO A 30 8.98 -8.01 -1.78
N GLY A 31 7.76 -7.45 -1.80
CA GLY A 31 6.70 -7.95 -2.67
C GLY A 31 5.29 -7.52 -2.29
N ILE A 32 4.38 -7.84 -3.20
CA ILE A 32 2.93 -7.61 -3.10
C ILE A 32 2.23 -8.97 -3.04
N ASP A 33 1.33 -9.12 -2.07
CA ASP A 33 0.46 -10.27 -1.91
C ASP A 33 -0.99 -9.88 -2.22
N GLU A 34 -1.84 -10.88 -2.47
CA GLU A 34 -3.30 -10.73 -2.56
C GLU A 34 -3.81 -9.62 -3.50
N LEU A 35 -3.09 -9.31 -4.58
CA LEU A 35 -3.52 -8.33 -5.57
C LEU A 35 -4.82 -8.78 -6.26
N ARG A 36 -5.88 -7.96 -6.16
CA ARG A 36 -7.19 -8.20 -6.76
C ARG A 36 -7.76 -6.92 -7.37
N TRP A 37 -8.19 -6.98 -8.63
CA TRP A 37 -9.00 -5.94 -9.28
C TRP A 37 -10.47 -6.32 -9.15
N LEU A 38 -11.17 -5.68 -8.21
CA LEU A 38 -12.53 -6.07 -7.80
C LEU A 38 -13.62 -5.42 -8.66
N ALA A 39 -13.36 -4.21 -9.16
CA ALA A 39 -14.27 -3.49 -10.04
C ALA A 39 -13.49 -2.61 -11.04
N PRO A 40 -14.03 -2.37 -12.25
CA PRO A 40 -13.36 -1.54 -13.24
C PRO A 40 -13.38 -0.07 -12.83
N VAL A 41 -12.23 0.59 -12.94
CA VAL A 41 -12.10 2.05 -12.85
C VAL A 41 -12.44 2.67 -14.20
N ARG A 42 -13.31 3.68 -14.22
CA ARG A 42 -13.76 4.36 -15.43
C ARG A 42 -13.34 5.84 -15.44
N PRO A 43 -13.25 6.49 -16.61
CA PRO A 43 -13.08 7.93 -16.68
C PRO A 43 -14.13 8.65 -15.83
N GLY A 44 -13.68 9.63 -15.04
CA GLY A 44 -14.54 10.37 -14.09
C GLY A 44 -14.64 9.76 -12.69
N ASP A 45 -14.16 8.53 -12.47
CA ASP A 45 -14.06 8.01 -11.10
C ASP A 45 -13.01 8.80 -10.30
N THR A 46 -13.37 9.13 -9.05
CA THR A 46 -12.46 9.73 -8.08
C THR A 46 -12.05 8.64 -7.10
N LEU A 47 -10.74 8.45 -6.94
CA LEU A 47 -10.21 7.40 -6.08
C LEU A 47 -9.53 8.00 -4.85
N HIS A 48 -9.80 7.44 -3.68
CA HIS A 48 -8.98 7.60 -2.48
C HIS A 48 -8.38 6.25 -2.07
N THR A 49 -7.33 6.30 -1.26
CA THR A 49 -6.61 5.12 -0.79
C THR A 49 -6.78 4.96 0.70
N GLU A 50 -7.24 3.79 1.12
CA GLU A 50 -7.35 3.39 2.52
C GLU A 50 -6.28 2.36 2.84
N ILE A 51 -5.60 2.54 3.98
CA ILE A 51 -4.48 1.71 4.39
C ILE A 51 -4.74 1.16 5.78
N GLU A 52 -4.57 -0.15 5.93
CA GLU A 52 -4.70 -0.85 7.21
C GLU A 52 -3.39 -1.58 7.53
N VAL A 53 -2.84 -1.36 8.72
CA VAL A 53 -1.69 -2.13 9.22
C VAL A 53 -2.19 -3.47 9.75
N LEU A 54 -1.82 -4.56 9.07
CA LEU A 54 -2.22 -5.91 9.44
C LEU A 54 -1.28 -6.53 10.46
N GLU A 55 0.02 -6.29 10.28
CA GLU A 55 1.07 -6.92 11.07
C GLU A 55 2.32 -6.03 11.04
N VAL A 56 3.03 -5.97 12.15
CA VAL A 56 4.39 -5.41 12.21
C VAL A 56 5.29 -6.42 12.89
N ARG A 57 6.35 -6.83 12.20
CA ARG A 57 7.26 -7.87 12.65
C ARG A 57 8.72 -7.40 12.60
N PRO A 58 9.41 -7.28 13.74
CA PRO A 58 10.86 -7.04 13.76
C PRO A 58 11.63 -8.15 13.05
N SER A 59 12.72 -7.80 12.37
CA SER A 59 13.62 -8.79 11.79
C SER A 59 14.36 -9.55 12.89
N LYS A 60 14.46 -10.88 12.73
CA LYS A 60 15.21 -11.74 13.66
C LYS A 60 16.73 -11.66 13.45
N SER A 61 17.18 -11.31 12.23
CA SER A 61 18.60 -11.30 11.85
C SER A 61 19.20 -9.91 11.71
N LYS A 62 18.38 -8.85 11.58
CA LYS A 62 18.82 -7.47 11.40
C LYS A 62 18.06 -6.54 12.38
N PRO A 63 18.64 -6.16 13.52
CA PRO A 63 17.90 -5.49 14.60
C PRO A 63 17.45 -4.06 14.25
N ASP A 64 18.02 -3.46 13.21
CA ASP A 64 17.74 -2.10 12.72
C ASP A 64 16.45 -1.99 11.90
N ARG A 65 15.76 -3.10 11.60
CA ARG A 65 14.62 -3.10 10.68
C ARG A 65 13.55 -4.14 10.99
N GLY A 66 12.40 -3.98 10.35
CA GLY A 66 11.29 -4.93 10.38
C GLY A 66 10.45 -4.88 9.11
N ILE A 67 9.41 -5.72 9.06
CA ILE A 67 8.42 -5.72 7.99
C ILE A 67 7.08 -5.26 8.56
N ALA A 68 6.41 -4.33 7.88
CA ALA A 68 5.02 -3.99 8.12
C ALA A 68 4.16 -4.47 6.95
N ARG A 69 3.13 -5.26 7.23
CA ARG A 69 2.16 -5.75 6.23
C ARG A 69 0.99 -4.79 6.20
N LEU A 70 0.84 -4.08 5.08
CA LEU A 70 -0.20 -3.06 4.92
C LEU A 70 -1.18 -3.50 3.85
N ARG A 71 -2.47 -3.54 4.17
CA ARG A 71 -3.55 -3.68 3.18
C ARG A 71 -3.85 -2.32 2.57
N TYR A 72 -3.96 -2.29 1.26
CA TYR A 72 -4.33 -1.15 0.47
C TYR A 72 -5.68 -1.42 -0.16
N HIS A 73 -6.61 -0.49 -0.01
CA HIS A 73 -7.80 -0.41 -0.82
C HIS A 73 -7.79 0.89 -1.62
N ALA A 74 -8.03 0.79 -2.93
CA ALA A 74 -8.50 1.94 -3.68
C ALA A 74 -10.02 1.90 -3.68
N VAL A 75 -10.63 3.00 -3.24
CA VAL A 75 -12.07 3.15 -3.08
C VAL A 75 -12.53 4.31 -3.94
N ASN A 76 -13.66 4.14 -4.62
CA ASN A 76 -14.22 5.19 -5.48
C ASN A 76 -15.26 6.05 -4.74
N GLN A 77 -15.78 7.08 -5.41
CA GLN A 77 -16.80 8.01 -4.91
C GLN A 77 -18.15 7.35 -4.54
N ARG A 78 -18.36 6.08 -4.90
CA ARG A 78 -19.54 5.29 -4.57
C ARG A 78 -19.29 4.34 -3.39
N HIS A 79 -18.13 4.44 -2.73
CA HIS A 79 -17.67 3.55 -1.67
C HIS A 79 -17.46 2.09 -2.13
N GLU A 80 -17.22 1.87 -3.42
CA GLU A 80 -16.84 0.55 -3.93
C GLU A 80 -15.32 0.40 -3.88
N VAL A 81 -14.85 -0.71 -3.31
CA VAL A 81 -13.43 -1.09 -3.38
C VAL A 81 -13.16 -1.61 -4.80
N VAL A 82 -12.32 -0.89 -5.55
CA VAL A 82 -11.99 -1.24 -6.94
C VAL A 82 -10.71 -2.08 -7.05
N LEU A 83 -9.81 -1.93 -6.09
CA LEU A 83 -8.51 -2.60 -6.02
C LEU A 83 -8.21 -2.96 -4.56
N SER A 84 -7.76 -4.18 -4.32
CA SER A 84 -7.22 -4.63 -3.03
C SER A 84 -5.86 -5.28 -3.22
N LEU A 85 -4.92 -5.00 -2.32
CA LEU A 85 -3.60 -5.63 -2.29
C LEU A 85 -2.99 -5.54 -0.89
N ILE A 86 -2.03 -6.40 -0.60
CA ILE A 86 -1.20 -6.33 0.61
C ILE A 86 0.23 -6.05 0.17
N ILE A 87 0.84 -4.99 0.71
CA ILE A 87 2.26 -4.68 0.48
C ILE A 87 3.04 -4.96 1.75
N ASN A 88 4.11 -5.73 1.62
CA ASN A 88 5.11 -5.89 2.66
C ASN A 88 6.07 -4.71 2.58
N HIS A 89 6.13 -3.84 3.57
CA HIS A 89 7.09 -2.73 3.63
C HIS A 89 8.26 -3.12 4.52
N LEU A 90 9.47 -3.04 3.99
CA LEU A 90 10.68 -3.17 4.79
C LEU A 90 11.01 -1.79 5.36
N LEU A 91 11.02 -1.67 6.68
CA LEU A 91 11.14 -0.38 7.37
C LEU A 91 12.29 -0.37 8.37
N LEU A 92 13.00 0.76 8.43
CA LEU A 92 13.89 1.07 9.55
C LEU A 92 13.08 1.14 10.84
N ARG A 93 13.65 0.56 11.90
CA ARG A 93 13.14 0.70 13.25
C ARG A 93 13.80 1.94 13.88
N LYS A 94 13.04 2.72 14.65
CA LYS A 94 13.63 3.76 15.48
C LYS A 94 14.63 3.11 16.46
N PRO A 95 15.80 3.74 16.68
CA PRO A 95 16.71 3.32 17.75
C PRO A 95 15.94 3.20 19.06
N ALA A 96 16.29 2.22 19.89
CA ALA A 96 15.85 2.25 21.28
C ALA A 96 16.66 3.37 21.97
N ASP A 97 15.95 4.33 22.57
CA ASP A 97 16.56 5.30 23.48
C ASP A 97 17.18 4.61 24.70
#